data_AF-A0A655JSD3-F1
#
_entry.id   AF-A0A655JSD3-F1
#
_cell.length_a   1.000
_cell.length_b   1.000
_cell.length_c   1.000
_cell.angle_alpha   90.00
_cell.angle_beta   90.00
_cell.angle_gamma   90.00
#
_symmetry.space_group_name_H-M   'P 1'
#
loop_
_entity.id
_entity.type
_entity.pdbx_description
1 polymer ?
#
loop_
_entity_poly.entity_id
_entity_poly.type
_entity_poly.pdbx_seq_one_letter_code
_entity_poly.pdbx_strand_id
1 'polypeptide(L)'
;MLASRVVAGKVRPDDLSVAARSLAHGLATTDASGYVDPGYSMDSAWRGGLPPESGFTYLDDVPARVMLDLAHRGARLAKEHGSSAGPPVSLLDQEVIQVSSADVVVGLPMRCVFALTAMGFLPQSAETISADELIRVRISPAWLRLDARFGSVYRHRGHAALVLR
;
A
#
# COMPACT_ATOMS: atom_id res chain seq x y z
N MET A 1 -3.05 -7.67 0.12
CA MET A 1 -2.48 -6.36 -0.28
C MET A 1 -1.07 -6.29 0.25
N LEU A 2 -0.23 -5.48 -0.38
CA LEU A 2 1.16 -5.30 0.01
C LEU A 2 1.50 -3.80 0.04
N ALA A 3 2.44 -3.43 0.89
CA ALA A 3 3.03 -2.10 0.90
C ALA A 3 4.54 -2.26 0.74
N SER A 4 5.15 -1.36 -0.02
CA SER A 4 6.58 -1.35 -0.27
C SER A 4 7.15 0.03 -0.03
N ARG A 5 8.31 0.08 0.60
CA ARG A 5 9.17 1.25 0.66
C ARG A 5 10.55 0.81 0.21
N VAL A 6 11.20 1.64 -0.58
CA VAL A 6 12.58 1.41 -1.03
C VAL A 6 13.51 2.27 -0.21
N VAL A 7 14.59 1.66 0.25
CA VAL A 7 15.70 2.33 0.95
C VAL A 7 17.01 1.93 0.29
N ALA A 8 17.99 2.83 0.29
CA ALA A 8 19.32 2.51 -0.20
C ALA A 8 20.04 1.63 0.83
N GLY A 9 20.67 0.55 0.38
CA GLY A 9 21.38 -0.38 1.26
C GLY A 9 21.94 -1.57 0.50
N LYS A 10 22.57 -2.47 1.24
CA LYS A 10 22.97 -3.79 0.76
C LYS A 10 22.25 -4.83 1.61
N VAL A 11 21.72 -5.86 0.99
CA VAL A 11 21.04 -6.97 1.66
C VAL A 11 21.78 -8.26 1.33
N ARG A 12 21.83 -9.19 2.28
CA ARG A 12 22.38 -10.53 2.07
C ARG A 12 21.55 -11.53 2.90
N PRO A 13 20.93 -12.55 2.30
CA PRO A 13 20.86 -12.84 0.85
C PRO A 13 20.08 -11.77 0.06
N ASP A 14 20.13 -11.85 -1.27
CA ASP A 14 19.51 -10.83 -2.16
C ASP A 14 17.98 -10.77 -2.03
N ASP A 15 17.34 -11.84 -1.56
CA ASP A 15 15.91 -11.90 -1.22
C ASP A 15 15.71 -12.69 0.09
N LEU A 16 14.84 -12.18 0.95
CA LEU A 16 14.56 -12.71 2.28
C LEU A 16 13.23 -12.18 2.81
N SER A 17 12.37 -13.09 3.29
CA SER A 17 11.22 -12.77 4.12
C SER A 17 11.58 -12.87 5.60
N VAL A 18 11.21 -11.86 6.39
CA VAL A 18 11.43 -11.85 7.85
C VAL A 18 10.21 -11.36 8.60
N ALA A 19 10.19 -11.59 9.91
CA ALA A 19 9.20 -10.98 10.78
C ALA A 19 9.36 -9.45 10.77
N ALA A 20 8.31 -8.74 10.38
CA ALA A 20 8.29 -7.27 10.37
C ALA A 20 8.68 -6.66 11.73
N ARG A 21 8.31 -7.31 12.84
CA ARG A 21 8.69 -6.88 14.20
C ARG A 21 10.20 -6.96 14.45
N SER A 22 10.85 -8.04 14.01
CA SER A 22 12.29 -8.23 14.18
C SER A 22 13.05 -7.20 13.37
N LEU A 23 12.67 -7.01 12.10
CA LEU A 23 13.27 -5.98 11.24
C LEU A 23 13.07 -4.57 11.81
N ALA A 24 11.86 -4.24 12.28
CA ALA A 24 11.59 -2.93 12.89
C ALA A 24 12.43 -2.69 14.14
N HIS A 25 12.62 -3.72 14.97
CA HIS A 25 13.50 -3.63 16.14
C HIS A 25 14.96 -3.39 15.73
N GLY A 26 15.49 -4.18 14.78
CA GLY A 26 16.86 -4.02 14.30
C GLY A 26 17.14 -2.66 13.68
N LEU A 27 16.17 -2.11 12.93
CA LEU A 27 16.24 -0.76 12.37
C LEU A 27 16.24 0.34 13.46
N ALA A 28 15.54 0.11 14.57
CA ALA A 28 15.45 1.10 15.65
C ALA A 28 16.70 1.12 16.56
N THR A 29 17.46 0.02 16.60
CA THR A 29 18.64 -0.15 17.45
C THR A 29 19.95 -0.15 16.67
N THR A 30 19.91 0.18 15.38
CA THR A 30 21.09 0.22 14.49
C THR A 30 22.14 1.20 15.03
N ASP A 31 23.38 0.75 15.10
CA ASP A 31 24.51 1.57 15.52
C ASP A 31 25.12 2.35 14.34
N ALA A 32 26.24 3.04 14.57
CA ALA A 32 26.92 3.83 13.55
C ALA A 32 27.47 2.99 12.37
N SER A 33 27.54 1.66 12.50
CA SER A 33 27.95 0.78 11.39
C SER A 33 26.90 0.69 10.29
N GLY A 34 25.63 0.98 10.61
CA GLY A 34 24.51 0.82 9.70
C GLY A 34 24.12 -0.64 9.45
N TYR A 35 24.70 -1.60 10.17
CA TYR A 35 24.34 -3.01 10.06
C TYR A 35 23.02 -3.30 10.80
N VAL A 36 22.13 -4.01 10.12
CA VAL A 36 20.83 -4.43 10.66
C VAL A 36 20.73 -5.94 10.54
N ASP A 37 20.53 -6.62 11.67
CA ASP A 37 20.12 -8.01 11.68
C ASP A 37 18.59 -8.10 11.50
N PRO A 38 18.08 -8.59 10.36
CA PRO A 38 16.65 -8.69 10.12
C PRO A 38 15.99 -9.86 10.88
N GLY A 39 16.79 -10.73 11.52
CA GLY A 39 16.38 -11.96 12.18
C GLY A 39 16.35 -13.16 11.24
N TYR A 40 15.69 -14.24 11.69
CA TYR A 40 15.61 -15.49 10.93
C TYR A 40 14.81 -15.35 9.63
N SER A 41 15.24 -16.08 8.60
CA SER A 41 14.43 -16.31 7.40
C SER A 41 13.09 -16.94 7.76
N MET A 42 12.03 -16.38 7.17
CA MET A 42 10.66 -16.84 7.22
C MET A 42 10.11 -17.05 5.81
N ASP A 43 10.95 -17.40 4.84
CA ASP A 43 10.57 -17.56 3.42
C ASP A 43 9.41 -18.55 3.25
N SER A 44 9.42 -19.65 4.01
CA SER A 44 8.35 -20.65 4.01
C SER A 44 7.03 -20.17 4.61
N ALA A 45 7.03 -19.07 5.37
CA ALA A 45 5.83 -18.48 5.95
C ALA A 45 5.12 -17.54 4.96
N TRP A 46 5.79 -17.10 3.90
CA TRP A 46 5.19 -16.25 2.87
C TRP A 46 4.29 -17.08 1.95
N ARG A 47 3.02 -16.69 1.82
CA ARG A 47 2.01 -17.46 1.06
C ARG A 47 1.49 -16.78 -0.20
N GLY A 48 1.94 -15.55 -0.49
CA GLY A 48 1.36 -14.71 -1.54
C GLY A 48 2.28 -14.53 -2.75
N GLY A 49 1.71 -14.37 -3.94
CA GLY A 49 2.47 -13.84 -5.07
C GLY A 49 2.94 -12.42 -4.78
N LEU A 50 4.20 -12.13 -5.10
CA LEU A 50 4.73 -10.77 -5.10
C LEU A 50 4.32 -10.04 -6.39
N PRO A 51 4.14 -8.70 -6.34
CA PRO A 51 3.97 -7.93 -7.56
C PRO A 51 5.24 -8.06 -8.41
N PRO A 52 5.13 -8.06 -9.75
CA PRO A 52 6.31 -8.09 -10.60
C PRO A 52 7.13 -6.80 -10.43
N GLU A 53 8.43 -6.86 -10.71
CA GLU A 53 9.29 -5.67 -10.65
C GLU A 53 8.95 -4.64 -11.74
N SER A 54 8.48 -5.12 -12.90
CA SER A 54 8.17 -4.31 -14.10
C SER A 54 6.85 -4.73 -14.76
N GLY A 55 6.50 -4.11 -15.89
CA GLY A 55 5.27 -4.41 -16.64
C GLY A 55 4.02 -3.67 -16.14
N PHE A 56 4.20 -2.62 -15.34
CA PHE A 56 3.13 -1.71 -14.95
C PHE A 56 2.98 -0.58 -15.96
N THR A 57 1.76 -0.37 -16.45
CA THR A 57 1.38 0.75 -17.31
C THR A 57 0.75 1.86 -16.48
N TYR A 58 1.05 3.11 -16.83
CA TYR A 58 0.38 4.28 -16.25
C TYR A 58 -1.10 4.28 -16.60
N LEU A 59 -1.94 4.64 -15.63
CA LEU A 59 -3.37 4.80 -15.83
C LEU A 59 -3.80 6.26 -15.61
N ASP A 60 -3.51 6.82 -14.43
CA ASP A 60 -3.92 8.18 -14.05
C ASP A 60 -3.10 8.68 -12.85
N ASP A 61 -3.21 9.97 -12.52
CA ASP A 61 -2.64 10.57 -11.31
C ASP A 61 -3.76 11.17 -10.43
N VAL A 62 -3.76 10.82 -9.14
CA VAL A 62 -4.75 11.32 -8.18
C VAL A 62 -4.06 12.26 -7.17
N PRO A 63 -4.59 13.46 -6.91
CA PRO A 63 -4.01 14.36 -5.91
C PRO A 63 -3.92 13.72 -4.52
N ALA A 64 -2.76 13.82 -3.87
CA ALA A 64 -2.53 13.24 -2.54
C ALA A 64 -3.46 13.83 -1.47
N ARG A 65 -3.85 15.11 -1.61
CA ARG A 65 -4.83 15.75 -0.72
C ARG A 65 -6.19 15.07 -0.76
N VAL A 66 -6.65 14.61 -1.94
CA VAL A 66 -7.91 13.86 -2.07
C VAL A 66 -7.83 12.52 -1.32
N MET A 67 -6.70 11.83 -1.40
CA MET A 67 -6.48 10.59 -0.64
C MET A 67 -6.48 10.85 0.87
N LEU A 68 -5.82 11.92 1.33
CA LEU A 68 -5.79 12.27 2.75
C LEU A 68 -7.20 12.62 3.28
N ASP A 69 -7.98 13.38 2.53
CA ASP A 69 -9.36 13.72 2.91
C ASP A 69 -10.25 12.48 3.01
N LEU A 70 -10.10 11.54 2.06
CA LEU A 70 -10.78 10.24 2.11
C LEU A 70 -10.33 9.42 3.32
N ALA A 71 -9.03 9.42 3.66
CA ALA A 71 -8.52 8.74 4.85
C ALA A 71 -9.17 9.30 6.12
N HIS A 72 -9.25 10.62 6.26
CA HIS A 72 -9.90 11.27 7.41
C HIS A 72 -11.39 10.95 7.50
N ARG A 73 -12.13 11.06 6.39
CA ARG A 73 -13.56 10.73 6.35
C ARG A 73 -13.81 9.27 6.68
N GLY A 74 -13.05 8.36 6.07
CA GLY A 74 -13.14 6.93 6.32
C GLY A 74 -12.79 6.58 7.76
N ALA A 75 -11.79 7.23 8.36
CA ALA A 75 -11.41 7.00 9.75
C ALA A 75 -12.51 7.43 10.74
N ARG A 76 -13.24 8.53 10.45
CA ARG A 76 -14.42 8.91 11.25
C ARG A 76 -15.52 7.87 11.14
N LEU A 77 -15.86 7.46 9.91
CA LEU A 77 -16.89 6.44 9.67
C LEU A 77 -16.53 5.09 10.32
N ALA A 78 -15.24 4.72 10.27
CA ALA A 78 -14.74 3.53 10.93
C ALA A 78 -14.83 3.60 12.46
N LYS A 79 -14.74 4.79 13.07
CA LYS A 79 -14.96 4.96 14.51
C LYS A 79 -16.44 4.85 14.89
N GLU A 80 -17.33 5.37 14.04
CA GLU A 80 -18.78 5.35 14.26
C GLU A 80 -19.38 3.95 14.07
N HIS A 81 -18.85 3.16 13.12
CA HIS A 81 -19.41 1.86 12.75
C HIS A 81 -18.45 0.67 12.94
N GLY A 82 -17.25 0.90 13.48
CA GLY A 82 -16.25 -0.13 13.70
C GLY A 82 -16.55 -1.00 14.91
N SER A 83 -15.86 -2.15 14.97
CA SER A 83 -15.87 -3.04 16.13
C SER A 83 -14.46 -3.22 16.68
N SER A 84 -14.30 -4.07 17.70
CA SER A 84 -12.97 -4.47 18.20
C SER A 84 -12.08 -5.11 17.12
N ALA A 85 -12.67 -5.64 16.04
CA ALA A 85 -11.94 -6.20 14.91
C ALA A 85 -11.49 -5.15 13.87
N GLY A 86 -11.83 -3.86 14.07
CA GLY A 86 -11.47 -2.76 13.18
C GLY A 86 -12.63 -2.26 12.30
N PRO A 87 -12.32 -1.49 11.23
CA PRO A 87 -13.32 -0.95 10.31
C PRO A 87 -14.14 -2.07 9.62
N PRO A 88 -15.42 -1.84 9.30
CA PRO A 88 -16.23 -2.81 8.57
C PRO A 88 -15.62 -3.17 7.22
N VAL A 89 -15.71 -4.45 6.83
CA VAL A 89 -15.19 -4.93 5.54
C VAL A 89 -15.86 -4.20 4.36
N SER A 90 -17.15 -3.89 4.47
CA SER A 90 -17.89 -3.11 3.48
C SER A 90 -17.26 -1.73 3.23
N LEU A 91 -16.85 -1.03 4.29
CA LEU A 91 -16.11 0.22 4.17
C LEU A 91 -14.76 -0.01 3.50
N LEU A 92 -14.02 -1.04 3.92
CA LEU A 92 -12.69 -1.34 3.36
C LEU A 92 -12.73 -1.67 1.86
N ASP A 93 -13.77 -2.36 1.40
CA ASP A 93 -13.95 -2.77 0.00
C ASP A 93 -14.71 -1.76 -0.85
N GLN A 94 -15.27 -0.71 -0.25
CA GLN A 94 -15.90 0.37 -0.98
C GLN A 94 -14.91 1.06 -1.91
N GLU A 95 -15.23 1.11 -3.21
CA GLU A 95 -14.49 1.89 -4.20
C GLU A 95 -14.82 3.37 -4.00
N VAL A 96 -13.81 4.15 -3.60
CA VAL A 96 -13.97 5.57 -3.22
C VAL A 96 -13.45 6.54 -4.26
N ILE A 97 -12.60 6.05 -5.15
CA ILE A 97 -12.10 6.76 -6.33
C ILE A 97 -12.20 5.81 -7.51
N GLN A 98 -12.60 6.33 -8.65
CA GLN A 98 -12.53 5.64 -9.94
C GLN A 98 -11.58 6.42 -10.84
N VAL A 99 -10.61 5.73 -11.43
CA VAL A 99 -9.71 6.31 -12.44
C VAL A 99 -9.88 5.56 -13.75
N SER A 100 -9.60 6.23 -14.87
CA SER A 100 -9.78 5.63 -16.18
C SER A 100 -8.82 6.20 -17.22
N SER A 101 -8.39 5.36 -18.16
CA SER A 101 -7.66 5.76 -19.36
C SER A 101 -8.05 4.85 -20.51
N ALA A 102 -8.41 5.43 -21.65
CA ALA A 102 -9.01 4.71 -22.78
C ALA A 102 -10.15 3.78 -22.31
N ASP A 103 -10.08 2.49 -22.63
CA ASP A 103 -11.10 1.50 -22.29
C ASP A 103 -10.90 0.85 -20.91
N VAL A 104 -9.94 1.34 -20.12
CA VAL A 104 -9.62 0.76 -18.81
C VAL A 104 -10.16 1.65 -17.69
N VAL A 105 -10.98 1.07 -16.83
CA VAL A 105 -11.53 1.71 -15.63
C VAL A 105 -11.11 0.88 -14.41
N VAL A 106 -10.63 1.54 -13.36
CA VAL A 106 -10.22 0.88 -12.11
C VAL A 106 -10.71 1.66 -10.90
N GLY A 107 -11.41 0.96 -10.01
CA GLY A 107 -11.76 1.45 -8.69
C GLY A 107 -10.62 1.28 -7.69
N LEU A 108 -10.42 2.31 -6.87
CA LEU A 108 -9.51 2.31 -5.74
C LEU A 108 -10.33 2.12 -4.47
N PRO A 109 -10.22 0.96 -3.81
CA PRO A 109 -10.99 0.68 -2.60
C PRO A 109 -10.42 1.44 -1.39
N MET A 110 -11.25 1.71 -0.38
CA MET A 110 -10.86 2.45 0.82
C MET A 110 -9.65 1.82 1.55
N ARG A 111 -9.50 0.49 1.49
CA ARG A 111 -8.33 -0.21 2.03
C ARG A 111 -7.00 0.26 1.42
N CYS A 112 -6.98 0.69 0.16
CA CYS A 112 -5.79 1.29 -0.46
C CYS A 112 -5.45 2.64 0.16
N VAL A 113 -6.47 3.47 0.41
CA VAL A 113 -6.31 4.78 1.05
C VAL A 113 -5.82 4.64 2.49
N PHE A 114 -6.40 3.72 3.26
CA PHE A 114 -5.92 3.43 4.61
C PHE A 114 -4.51 2.86 4.63
N ALA A 115 -4.16 1.97 3.69
CA ALA A 115 -2.80 1.45 3.61
C ALA A 115 -1.77 2.56 3.34
N LEU A 116 -2.05 3.47 2.40
CA LEU A 116 -1.18 4.62 2.13
C LEU A 116 -0.96 5.49 3.38
N THR A 117 -2.03 5.74 4.14
CA THR A 117 -1.97 6.57 5.36
C THR A 117 -1.26 5.84 6.51
N ALA A 118 -1.63 4.59 6.79
CA ALA A 118 -1.10 3.80 7.89
C ALA A 118 0.40 3.50 7.72
N MET A 119 0.88 3.37 6.48
CA MET A 119 2.29 3.18 6.17
C MET A 119 3.09 4.50 6.13
N GLY A 120 2.44 5.64 6.40
CA GLY A 120 3.07 6.96 6.34
C GLY A 120 3.56 7.32 4.94
N PHE A 121 2.85 6.87 3.90
CA PHE A 121 3.16 7.21 2.50
C PHE A 121 2.48 8.49 2.05
N LEU A 122 1.45 8.93 2.78
CA LEU A 122 0.86 10.25 2.68
C LEU A 122 1.40 11.15 3.80
N PRO A 123 1.59 12.45 3.56
CA PRO A 123 1.89 13.40 4.62
C PRO A 123 0.76 13.47 5.65
N GLN A 124 1.11 13.79 6.89
CA GLN A 124 0.18 13.73 8.04
C GLN A 124 -0.85 14.86 8.05
N SER A 125 -0.59 15.97 7.35
CA SER A 125 -1.48 17.12 7.33
C SER A 125 -1.58 17.74 5.94
N ALA A 126 -2.76 18.28 5.60
CA ALA A 126 -3.02 18.84 4.28
C ALA A 126 -2.15 20.05 3.95
N GLU A 127 -1.66 20.76 4.98
CA GLU A 127 -0.78 21.92 4.88
C GLU A 127 0.64 21.52 4.47
N THR A 128 1.06 20.28 4.77
CA THR A 128 2.38 19.74 4.39
C THR A 128 2.37 19.08 3.01
N ILE A 129 1.20 18.91 2.39
CA ILE A 129 1.04 18.36 1.04
C ILE A 129 1.15 19.50 0.03
N SER A 130 2.14 19.40 -0.86
CA SER A 130 2.22 20.29 -2.02
C SER A 130 0.98 20.11 -2.90
N ALA A 131 0.48 21.20 -3.51
CA ALA A 131 -0.64 21.12 -4.44
C ALA A 131 -0.37 20.15 -5.61
N ASP A 132 0.91 19.99 -5.97
CA ASP A 132 1.38 19.11 -7.04
C ASP A 132 1.79 17.71 -6.56
N GLU A 133 1.58 17.36 -5.28
CA GLU A 133 1.86 16.01 -4.79
C GLU A 133 0.79 15.03 -5.28
N LEU A 134 1.19 14.15 -6.19
CA LEU A 134 0.31 13.19 -6.86
C LEU A 134 0.58 11.76 -6.41
N ILE A 135 -0.48 10.95 -6.43
CA ILE A 135 -0.45 9.51 -6.26
C ILE A 135 -0.66 8.90 -7.63
N ARG A 136 0.39 8.31 -8.17
CA ARG A 136 0.36 7.73 -9.51
C ARG A 136 -0.28 6.36 -9.48
N VAL A 137 -1.29 6.17 -10.33
CA VAL A 137 -2.00 4.91 -10.48
C VAL A 137 -1.42 4.15 -11.66
N ARG A 138 -0.97 2.93 -11.40
CA ARG A 138 -0.45 2.03 -12.42
C ARG A 138 -1.08 0.65 -12.30
N ILE A 139 -1.12 -0.04 -13.43
CA ILE A 139 -1.72 -1.37 -13.51
C ILE A 139 -0.86 -2.33 -14.32
N SER A 140 -0.91 -3.60 -13.93
CA SER A 140 -0.55 -4.75 -14.76
C SER A 140 -1.78 -5.68 -14.84
N PRO A 141 -1.77 -6.77 -15.64
CA PRO A 141 -2.92 -7.66 -15.75
C PRO A 141 -3.50 -8.12 -14.40
N ALA A 142 -2.63 -8.42 -13.43
CA ALA A 142 -3.02 -8.95 -12.12
C ALA A 142 -2.84 -7.97 -10.95
N TRP A 143 -2.31 -6.76 -11.16
CA TRP A 143 -1.96 -5.85 -10.05
C TRP A 143 -2.35 -4.40 -10.31
N LEU A 144 -2.84 -3.76 -9.25
CA LEU A 144 -2.98 -2.32 -9.09
C LEU A 144 -1.82 -1.86 -8.20
N ARG A 145 -1.14 -0.79 -8.62
CA ARG A 145 -0.05 -0.15 -7.89
C ARG A 145 -0.36 1.33 -7.73
N LEU A 146 -0.33 1.79 -6.49
CA LEU A 146 -0.44 3.21 -6.14
C LEU A 146 0.92 3.68 -5.68
N ASP A 147 1.54 4.58 -6.44
CA ASP A 147 2.85 5.14 -6.16
C ASP A 147 2.70 6.49 -5.46
N ALA A 148 3.12 6.54 -4.20
CA ALA A 148 3.23 7.76 -3.40
C ALA A 148 4.70 8.14 -3.22
N ARG A 149 4.95 9.34 -2.69
CA ARG A 149 6.31 9.86 -2.49
C ARG A 149 7.21 8.94 -1.65
N PHE A 150 6.68 8.32 -0.61
CA PHE A 150 7.46 7.53 0.34
C PHE A 150 7.29 6.01 0.21
N GLY A 151 6.57 5.55 -0.82
CA GLY A 151 6.34 4.13 -1.03
C GLY A 151 5.15 3.84 -1.93
N SER A 152 4.90 2.57 -2.14
CA SER A 152 3.84 2.08 -3.03
C SER A 152 2.94 1.09 -2.32
N VAL A 153 1.64 1.11 -2.64
CA VAL A 153 0.66 0.12 -2.21
C VAL A 153 0.25 -0.72 -3.40
N TYR A 154 0.23 -2.04 -3.22
CA TYR A 154 -0.14 -3.01 -4.24
C TYR A 154 -1.39 -3.79 -3.82
N ARG A 155 -2.28 -3.99 -4.79
CA ARG A 155 -3.46 -4.82 -4.65
C ARG A 155 -3.58 -5.73 -5.86
N HIS A 156 -3.88 -7.00 -5.62
CA HIS A 156 -4.20 -7.93 -6.69
C HIS A 156 -5.53 -7.52 -7.36
N ARG A 157 -5.55 -7.45 -8.68
CA ARG A 157 -6.71 -7.20 -9.54
C ARG A 157 -7.39 -8.54 -9.86
N GLY A 158 -7.98 -9.17 -8.86
CA GLY A 158 -8.85 -10.32 -9.10
C GLY A 158 -10.22 -9.86 -9.61
N HIS A 159 -10.76 -10.56 -10.61
CA HIS A 159 -12.19 -10.48 -10.95
C HIS A 159 -13.04 -10.81 -9.71
N ALA A 160 -14.15 -10.10 -9.56
CA ALA A 160 -15.24 -10.53 -8.72
C ALA A 160 -15.69 -11.95 -9.13
N ALA A 161 -15.85 -12.83 -8.14
CA ALA A 161 -16.47 -14.16 -8.24
C ALA A 161 -15.82 -15.19 -9.20
N LEU A 162 -15.17 -16.19 -8.60
CA LEU A 162 -15.35 -17.56 -9.07
C LEU A 162 -16.81 -17.94 -8.81
N VAL A 163 -17.71 -17.68 -9.77
CA VAL A 163 -18.98 -18.41 -9.84
C VAL A 163 -18.63 -19.78 -10.40
N LEU A 164 -18.49 -20.78 -9.52
CA LEU A 164 -18.66 -22.16 -9.92
C LEU A 164 -20.12 -22.28 -10.39
N ARG A 165 -20.31 -22.52 -11.69
CA ARG A 165 -21.57 -23.03 -12.23
C ARG A 165 -21.58 -24.55 -12.10
#